data_AF-A0A9D7A623-F1
#
_entry.id   AF-A0A9D7A623-F1
#
_cell.length_a   1.000
_cell.length_b   1.000
_cell.length_c   1.000
_cell.angle_alpha   90.00
_cell.angle_beta   90.00
_cell.angle_gamma   90.00
#
_symmetry.space_group_name_H-M   'P 1'
#
loop_
_entity.id
_entity.type
_entity.pdbx_description
1 polymer ?
#
loop_
_entity_poly.entity_id
_entity_poly.type
_entity_poly.pdbx_seq_one_letter_code
_entity_poly.pdbx_strand_id
1 'polypeptide(L)'
;MFVFRFFFEALAYVLNMGLSAYMMLVIVAALLSWVSPDPYNPIVRFIHRATEPVLYQIRKRLPVSGGGIDFSPFVLILAIYFLKYFLVRTLFTLAHTMAPGAGSFAY
;
A
#
# COMPACT_ATOMS: atom_id res chain seq x y z
N MET A 1 8.54 -23.19 -14.13
CA MET A 1 9.15 -24.12 -13.15
C MET A 1 8.59 -23.82 -11.77
N PHE A 2 8.42 -24.85 -10.93
CA PHE A 2 7.84 -24.73 -9.58
C PHE A 2 8.48 -23.60 -8.76
N VAL A 3 9.82 -23.52 -8.72
CA VAL A 3 10.56 -22.50 -7.96
C VAL A 3 10.15 -21.07 -8.30
N PHE A 4 10.01 -20.73 -9.58
CA PHE A 4 9.62 -19.37 -9.99
C PHE A 4 8.22 -19.02 -9.50
N ARG A 5 7.27 -19.96 -9.56
CA ARG A 5 5.91 -19.74 -9.01
C ARG A 5 5.98 -19.34 -7.53
N PHE A 6 6.65 -20.12 -6.68
CA PHE A 6 6.73 -19.82 -5.24
C PHE A 6 7.42 -18.50 -4.97
N PHE A 7 8.45 -18.18 -5.76
CA PHE A 7 9.12 -16.89 -5.64
C PHE A 7 8.17 -15.72 -5.91
N PHE A 8 7.44 -15.73 -7.03
CA PHE A 8 6.48 -14.67 -7.36
C PHE A 8 5.30 -14.62 -6.38
N GLU A 9 4.82 -15.77 -5.93
CA GLU A 9 3.73 -15.89 -4.96
C GLU A 9 4.16 -15.31 -3.59
N ALA A 10 5.33 -15.69 -3.08
CA ALA A 10 5.88 -15.14 -1.84
C ALA A 10 6.13 -13.63 -1.95
N LEU A 11 6.68 -13.16 -3.08
CA LEU A 11 6.87 -11.74 -3.35
C LEU A 11 5.54 -10.98 -3.33
N ALA A 12 4.51 -11.50 -4.00
CA ALA A 12 3.18 -10.91 -4.01
C ALA A 12 2.60 -10.81 -2.59
N TYR A 13 2.75 -11.86 -1.76
CA TYR A 13 2.31 -11.85 -0.36
C TYR A 13 3.03 -10.79 0.47
N VAL A 14 4.36 -10.73 0.40
CA VAL A 14 5.15 -9.74 1.15
C VAL A 14 4.78 -8.32 0.76
N LEU A 15 4.65 -8.05 -0.55
CA LEU A 15 4.20 -6.75 -1.05
C LEU A 15 2.78 -6.42 -0.58
N ASN A 16 1.85 -7.37 -0.65
CA ASN A 16 0.48 -7.18 -0.18
C ASN A 16 0.43 -6.85 1.32
N MET A 17 1.22 -7.55 2.13
CA MET A 17 1.30 -7.33 3.57
C MET A 17 1.87 -5.93 3.87
N GLY A 18 3.00 -5.57 3.24
CA GLY A 18 3.62 -4.25 3.40
C GLY A 18 2.70 -3.11 2.98
N LEU A 19 2.06 -3.22 1.82
CA LEU A 19 1.09 -2.23 1.34
C LEU A 19 -0.12 -2.11 2.28
N SER A 20 -0.61 -3.22 2.83
CA SER A 20 -1.74 -3.21 3.79
C SER A 20 -1.36 -2.55 5.12
N ALA A 21 -0.18 -2.88 5.65
CA ALA A 21 0.34 -2.27 6.86
C ALA A 21 0.56 -0.76 6.68
N TYR A 22 1.15 -0.36 5.56
CA TYR A 22 1.36 1.05 5.24
C TYR A 22 0.04 1.80 5.01
N MET A 23 -0.94 1.19 4.36
CA MET A 23 -2.29 1.76 4.22
C MET A 23 -2.91 2.04 5.59
N MET A 24 -2.78 1.10 6.54
CA MET A 24 -3.26 1.30 7.91
C MET A 24 -2.55 2.47 8.59
N LEU A 25 -1.22 2.60 8.44
CA LEU A 25 -0.48 3.76 8.97
C LEU A 25 -0.99 5.08 8.39
N VAL A 26 -1.29 5.14 7.10
CA VAL A 26 -1.83 6.34 6.44
C VAL A 26 -3.24 6.66 6.96
N ILE A 27 -4.10 5.65 7.13
CA ILE A 27 -5.44 5.83 7.71
C ILE A 27 -5.32 6.38 9.13
N VAL A 28 -4.47 5.79 9.97
CA VAL A 28 -4.27 6.28 11.33
C VAL A 28 -3.70 7.70 11.32
N ALA A 29 -2.72 8.01 10.46
CA ALA A 29 -2.19 9.36 10.34
C ALA A 29 -3.27 10.40 9.97
N ALA A 30 -4.20 10.04 9.07
CA ALA A 30 -5.34 10.88 8.72
C ALA A 30 -6.33 11.08 9.88
N LEU A 31 -6.56 10.04 10.69
CA LEU A 31 -7.40 10.17 11.88
C LEU A 31 -6.73 11.03 12.95
N LEU A 32 -5.41 10.87 13.15
CA LEU A 32 -4.64 11.68 14.10
C LEU A 32 -4.67 13.17 13.73
N SER A 33 -4.75 13.53 12.44
CA SER A 33 -4.85 14.95 12.06
C SER A 33 -6.19 15.59 12.43
N TRP A 34 -7.26 14.80 12.60
CA TRP A 34 -8.57 15.31 13.04
C TRP A 34 -8.69 15.43 14.55
N VAL A 35 -8.07 14.52 15.31
CA VAL A 35 -8.23 14.47 16.77
C VAL A 35 -7.14 15.21 17.53
N SER A 36 -6.07 15.66 16.85
CA SER A 36 -4.95 16.42 17.44
C SER A 36 -4.35 15.76 18.71
N PRO A 37 -3.77 14.55 18.59
CA PRO A 37 -3.22 13.78 19.71
C PRO A 37 -1.96 14.46 20.31
N ASP A 38 -1.51 13.98 21.48
CA ASP A 38 -0.25 14.43 22.08
C ASP A 38 0.94 14.21 21.13
N PRO A 39 1.62 15.29 20.66
CA PRO A 39 2.75 15.19 19.75
C PRO A 39 4.00 14.56 20.39
N TYR A 40 4.06 14.48 21.72
CA TYR A 40 5.15 13.82 22.45
C TYR A 40 4.96 12.31 22.59
N ASN A 41 3.83 11.75 22.14
CA ASN A 41 3.64 10.31 22.11
C ASN A 41 4.58 9.67 21.06
N PRO A 42 5.43 8.69 21.44
CA PRO A 42 6.36 8.05 20.51
C PRO A 42 5.66 7.35 19.33
N ILE A 43 4.46 6.82 19.52
CA ILE A 43 3.67 6.17 18.46
C ILE A 43 3.19 7.20 17.44
N VAL A 44 2.68 8.35 17.91
CA VAL A 44 2.26 9.46 17.04
C VAL A 44 3.44 9.95 16.21
N ARG A 45 4.61 10.18 16.84
CA ARG A 45 5.83 10.57 16.12
C ARG A 45 6.27 9.52 15.10
N PHE A 46 6.19 8.24 15.44
CA PHE A 46 6.53 7.16 14.51
C PHE A 46 5.62 7.19 13.29
N ILE A 47 4.30 7.28 13.50
CA ILE A 47 3.31 7.32 12.41
C ILE A 47 3.57 8.52 11.50
N HIS A 48 3.73 9.72 12.06
CA HIS A 48 4.05 10.90 11.26
C HIS A 48 5.38 10.76 10.51
N ARG A 49 6.45 10.30 11.17
CA ARG A 49 7.74 10.10 10.48
C ARG A 49 7.67 9.08 9.35
N ALA A 50 6.84 8.05 9.49
CA ALA A 50 6.68 7.01 8.48
C ALA A 50 5.85 7.50 7.27
N THR A 51 4.83 8.32 7.48
CA THR A 51 3.88 8.71 6.41
C THR A 51 4.19 10.07 5.79
N GLU A 52 4.73 11.01 6.56
CA GLU A 52 4.91 12.41 6.17
C GLU A 52 5.79 12.61 4.92
N PRO A 53 6.91 11.87 4.71
CA PRO A 53 7.70 12.04 3.50
C PRO A 53 6.89 11.82 2.22
N VAL A 54 5.95 10.86 2.21
CA VAL A 54 5.11 10.57 1.04
C VAL A 54 3.94 11.54 0.95
N LEU A 55 3.26 11.81 2.07
CA LEU A 55 2.13 12.75 2.12
C LEU A 55 2.57 14.17 1.73
N TYR A 56 3.76 14.61 2.15
CA TYR A 56 4.34 15.89 1.75
C TYR A 56 4.54 15.98 0.23
N GLN A 57 5.09 14.94 -0.41
CA GLN A 57 5.27 14.93 -1.86
C GLN A 57 3.94 14.95 -2.62
N ILE A 58 2.91 14.29 -2.08
CA ILE A 58 1.57 14.32 -2.65
C ILE A 58 0.98 15.73 -2.52
N ARG A 59 1.01 16.34 -1.34
CA ARG A 59 0.53 17.71 -1.12
C ARG A 59 1.19 18.72 -2.04
N LYS A 60 2.50 18.60 -2.25
CA LYS A 60 3.26 19.49 -3.15
C LYS A 60 2.82 19.39 -4.61
N ARG A 61 2.33 18.23 -5.05
CA ARG A 61 1.90 17.98 -6.43
C ARG A 61 0.41 18.23 -6.65
N LEU A 62 -0.38 18.14 -5.60
CA LEU A 62 -1.79 18.51 -5.68
C LEU A 62 -1.88 20.04 -5.82
N PRO A 63 -2.70 20.56 -6.76
CA PRO A 63 -2.98 21.98 -6.85
C PRO A 63 -3.92 22.37 -5.70
N VAL A 64 -3.43 22.33 -4.47
CA VAL A 64 -4.21 22.73 -3.29
C VAL A 64 -3.96 24.21 -3.06
N SER A 65 -4.76 25.03 -3.73
CA SER A 65 -4.83 26.46 -3.45
C SER A 65 -5.37 26.68 -2.04
N GLY A 66 -4.50 27.05 -1.10
CA GLY A 66 -4.83 27.77 0.13
C GLY A 66 -5.85 27.14 1.10
N GLY A 67 -5.38 26.38 2.08
CA GLY A 67 -6.05 26.29 3.40
C GLY A 67 -7.27 25.36 3.55
N GLY A 68 -7.47 24.42 2.63
CA GLY A 68 -8.54 23.40 2.73
C GLY A 68 -8.16 22.13 3.51
N ILE A 69 -9.11 21.19 3.60
CA ILE A 69 -8.90 19.84 4.15
C ILE A 69 -7.78 19.12 3.38
N ASP A 70 -6.85 18.48 4.10
CA ASP A 70 -5.77 17.72 3.48
C ASP A 70 -6.29 16.38 2.90
N PHE A 71 -6.44 16.34 1.58
CA PHE A 71 -6.82 15.13 0.84
C PHE A 71 -5.65 14.21 0.48
N SER A 72 -4.41 14.56 0.85
CA SER A 72 -3.25 13.74 0.51
C SER A 72 -3.30 12.30 1.07
N PRO A 73 -3.85 12.02 2.26
CA PRO A 73 -3.98 10.64 2.73
C PRO A 73 -4.94 9.82 1.85
N PHE A 74 -6.02 10.44 1.36
CA PHE A 74 -6.97 9.77 0.48
C PHE A 74 -6.33 9.40 -0.86
N VAL A 75 -5.55 10.32 -1.45
CA VAL A 75 -4.81 10.07 -2.69
C VAL A 75 -3.79 8.93 -2.50
N LEU A 76 -3.08 8.92 -1.36
CA LEU A 76 -2.14 7.85 -1.04
C LEU A 76 -2.84 6.49 -0.86
N ILE A 77 -3.97 6.47 -0.16
CA ILE A 77 -4.79 5.25 0.01
C ILE A 77 -5.24 4.72 -1.36
N LEU A 78 -5.70 5.60 -2.26
CA LEU A 78 -6.09 5.22 -3.62
C LEU A 78 -4.91 4.64 -4.42
N ALA A 79 -3.73 5.25 -4.31
CA ALA A 79 -2.52 4.75 -4.95
C ALA A 79 -2.12 3.36 -4.39
N ILE A 80 -2.25 3.15 -3.09
CA ILE A 80 -2.01 1.84 -2.47
C ILE A 80 -3.02 0.81 -2.95
N TYR A 81 -4.31 1.14 -3.01
CA TYR A 81 -5.32 0.26 -3.61
C TYR A 81 -4.98 -0.09 -5.05
N PHE A 82 -4.61 0.90 -5.86
CA PHE A 82 -4.17 0.67 -7.23
C PHE A 82 -3.00 -0.32 -7.28
N LEU A 83 -1.96 -0.14 -6.47
CA LEU A 83 -0.81 -1.07 -6.41
C LEU A 83 -1.24 -2.49 -5.98
N LYS A 84 -2.14 -2.61 -5.00
CA LYS A 84 -2.65 -3.92 -4.58
C LYS A 84 -3.48 -4.60 -5.67
N TYR A 85 -4.33 -3.86 -6.38
CA TYR A 85 -5.17 -4.42 -7.44
C TYR A 85 -4.40 -4.69 -8.73
N PHE A 86 -3.45 -3.82 -9.08
CA PHE A 86 -2.70 -3.95 -10.31
C PHE A 86 -1.45 -4.80 -10.10
N LEU A 87 -0.47 -4.30 -9.33
CA LEU A 87 0.85 -4.94 -9.19
C LEU A 87 0.74 -6.28 -8.47
N VAL A 88 0.14 -6.32 -7.27
CA VAL A 88 0.08 -7.55 -6.46
C VAL A 88 -0.74 -8.63 -7.15
N ARG A 89 -1.93 -8.31 -7.69
CA ARG A 89 -2.72 -9.31 -8.44
C ARG A 89 -1.99 -9.80 -9.68
N THR A 90 -1.28 -8.93 -10.40
CA THR A 90 -0.48 -9.35 -11.55
C THR A 90 0.60 -10.36 -11.13
N LEU A 91 1.29 -10.13 -10.02
CA LEU A 91 2.29 -11.07 -9.50
C LEU A 91 1.68 -12.42 -9.12
N PHE A 92 0.50 -12.45 -8.49
CA PHE A 92 -0.22 -13.70 -8.22
C PHE A 92 -0.63 -14.43 -9.50
N THR A 93 -1.18 -13.70 -10.47
CA THR A 93 -1.55 -14.28 -11.77
C THR A 93 -0.32 -14.86 -12.48
N LEU A 94 0.79 -14.13 -12.50
CA LEU A 94 2.06 -14.62 -13.07
C LEU A 94 2.56 -15.89 -12.36
N ALA A 95 2.46 -15.95 -11.03
CA ALA A 95 2.80 -17.15 -10.28
C ALA A 95 1.93 -18.35 -10.68
N HIS A 96 0.62 -18.13 -10.88
CA HIS A 96 -0.32 -19.19 -11.25
C HIS A 96 -0.18 -19.65 -12.70
N THR A 97 0.11 -18.75 -13.65
CA THR A 97 0.34 -19.14 -15.06
C THR A 97 1.65 -19.94 -15.23
N MET A 98 2.60 -19.79 -14.31
CA MET A 98 3.83 -20.58 -14.26
C MET A 98 3.64 -21.98 -13.66
N ALA A 99 2.44 -22.30 -13.15
CA ALA A 99 2.10 -23.67 -12.80
C ALA A 99 2.01 -24.51 -14.08
N PRO A 100 2.65 -25.69 -14.14
CA PRO A 100 2.43 -26.61 -15.26
C PRO A 100 0.92 -26.85 -15.38
N GLY A 101 0.39 -26.65 -16.58
CA GLY A 101 -1.05 -26.58 -16.81
C GLY A 101 -1.80 -27.71 -16.12
N ALA A 102 -2.78 -27.35 -15.30
CA ALA A 102 -3.77 -28.26 -14.71
C ALA A 102 -4.74 -28.86 -15.77
N GLY A 103 -4.27 -29.01 -17.02
CA GLY A 103 -5.03 -29.49 -18.17
C GLY A 103 -4.49 -30.78 -18.78
N SER A 104 -3.63 -31.53 -18.08
CA SER A 104 -3.09 -32.82 -18.57
C SER A 104 -3.50 -34.05 -17.74
N PHE A 105 -4.34 -33.87 -16.71
CA PHE A 105 -4.83 -34.97 -15.86
C PHE A 105 -6.31 -35.31 -16.11
N ALA A 106 -6.88 -34.85 -17.22
CA ALA A 106 -8.22 -35.20 -17.66
C ALA A 106 -8.15 -36.01 -18.96
N TYR A 107 -7.64 -37.23 -18.85
CA TYR A 107 -7.96 -38.35 -19.73
C TYR A 107 -8.36 -39.53 -18.84
#